data_AF-A0A7C7GBZ4-F1
#
_entry.id   AF-A0A7C7GBZ4-F1
#
_cell.length_a   1.000
_cell.length_b   1.000
_cell.length_c   1.000
_cell.angle_alpha   90.00
_cell.angle_beta   90.00
_cell.angle_gamma   90.00
#
_symmetry.space_group_name_H-M   'P 1'
#
loop_
_entity.id
_entity.type
_entity.pdbx_description
1 polymer ?
#
loop_
_entity_poly.entity_id
_entity_poly.type
_entity_poly.pdbx_seq_one_letter_code
_entity_poly.pdbx_strand_id
1 'polypeptide(L)'
;MFQPRPLQSDQIRVLVNAIHSKSGGGVTYLRNVLPLLAKDEDFELHLYLHKDQLELFGVIEEGVQVHVLDFSNGFLATLLWEQCVLPIRARRMSIDVTLSPANYGPLLAPRTIIMLRNSLAVAKRETRLFKRLYWMGLTLMTILSLIKCERAIAVSTYARKVLTFGMEKKLKLKVPVVY
;
A
#
# COMPACT_ATOMS: atom_id res chain seq x y z
N MET A 1 7.35 3.77 23.65
CA MET A 1 8.34 2.67 23.70
C MET A 1 7.83 1.58 22.78
N PHE A 2 8.40 1.45 21.58
CA PHE A 2 8.03 0.37 20.66
C PHE A 2 8.65 -0.91 21.20
N GLN A 3 7.83 -1.85 21.64
CA GLN A 3 8.29 -3.21 21.90
C GLN A 3 8.08 -4.02 20.60
N PRO A 4 9.14 -4.57 19.98
CA PRO A 4 8.96 -5.47 18.86
C PRO A 4 8.21 -6.72 19.36
N ARG A 5 7.03 -6.98 18.77
CA ARG A 5 6.30 -8.24 19.00
C ARG A 5 7.04 -9.34 18.22
N PRO A 6 7.27 -10.53 18.80
CA PRO A 6 8.05 -11.61 18.17
C PRO A 6 7.55 -11.94 16.77
N LEU A 7 8.48 -12.23 15.86
CA LEU A 7 8.21 -12.75 14.52
C LEU A 7 7.62 -14.16 14.63
N GLN A 8 6.76 -14.54 13.69
CA GLN A 8 6.19 -15.89 13.63
C GLN A 8 7.12 -16.91 12.93
N SER A 9 8.14 -16.45 12.20
CA SER A 9 9.18 -17.25 11.52
C SER A 9 10.55 -16.54 11.56
N ASP A 10 11.60 -17.25 11.15
CA ASP A 10 12.96 -16.69 11.02
C ASP A 10 13.03 -15.57 9.97
N GLN A 11 12.15 -15.62 8.97
CA GLN A 11 11.96 -14.56 7.97
C GLN A 11 10.74 -13.69 8.30
N ILE A 12 10.80 -12.43 7.90
CA ILE A 12 9.69 -11.49 7.96
C ILE A 12 8.78 -11.71 6.75
N ARG A 13 7.53 -12.10 6.99
CA ARG A 13 6.53 -12.32 5.93
C ARG A 13 5.90 -11.01 5.50
N VAL A 14 6.21 -10.59 4.28
CA VAL A 14 5.77 -9.31 3.71
C VAL A 14 4.72 -9.53 2.65
N LEU A 15 3.51 -9.01 2.87
CA LEU A 15 2.49 -8.91 1.84
C LEU A 15 2.63 -7.58 1.08
N VAL A 16 2.93 -7.65 -0.21
CA VAL A 16 2.96 -6.48 -1.10
C VAL A 16 1.63 -6.38 -1.84
N ASN A 17 0.82 -5.39 -1.49
CA ASN A 17 -0.49 -5.11 -2.08
C ASN A 17 -0.35 -4.27 -3.36
N ALA A 18 -0.27 -4.91 -4.53
CA ALA A 18 -0.09 -4.23 -5.81
C ALA A 18 -1.41 -3.99 -6.57
N ILE A 19 -2.56 -4.24 -5.95
CA ILE A 19 -3.89 -4.16 -6.58
C ILE A 19 -4.19 -2.75 -7.14
N HIS A 20 -3.65 -1.71 -6.53
CA HIS A 20 -3.79 -0.31 -7.00
C HIS A 20 -2.67 0.15 -7.94
N SER A 21 -1.64 -0.67 -8.15
CA SER A 21 -0.54 -0.38 -9.09
C SER A 21 -0.96 -0.76 -10.51
N LYS A 22 -1.92 -0.03 -11.08
CA LYS A 22 -2.49 -0.33 -12.41
C LYS A 22 -1.77 0.38 -13.56
N SER A 23 -0.97 1.41 -13.28
CA SER A 23 -0.18 2.11 -14.29
C SER A 23 0.91 3.00 -13.65
N GLY A 24 1.82 3.49 -14.50
CA GLY A 24 2.78 4.54 -14.17
C GLY A 24 3.66 4.21 -12.95
N GLY A 25 3.84 5.21 -12.07
CA GLY A 25 4.81 5.16 -10.98
C GLY A 25 4.63 4.03 -9.95
N GLY A 26 3.42 3.47 -9.79
CA GLY A 26 3.21 2.35 -8.87
C GLY A 26 3.77 1.02 -9.38
N VAL A 27 3.61 0.77 -10.69
CA VAL A 27 4.19 -0.40 -11.37
C VAL A 27 5.71 -0.24 -11.43
N THR A 28 6.19 0.93 -11.88
CA THR A 28 7.63 1.20 -11.96
C THR A 28 8.31 1.05 -10.60
N TYR A 29 7.72 1.58 -9.52
CA TYR A 29 8.28 1.44 -8.18
C TYR A 29 8.46 -0.03 -7.79
N LEU A 30 7.40 -0.84 -7.92
CA LEU A 30 7.46 -2.24 -7.52
C LEU A 30 8.42 -3.06 -8.38
N ARG A 31 8.50 -2.80 -9.69
CA ARG A 31 9.46 -3.48 -10.58
C ARG A 31 10.92 -3.22 -10.21
N ASN A 32 11.21 -2.08 -9.59
CA ASN A 32 12.57 -1.74 -9.15
C ASN A 32 12.85 -2.21 -7.71
N VAL A 33 11.83 -2.21 -6.83
CA VAL A 33 12.02 -2.52 -5.41
C VAL A 33 11.91 -4.02 -5.12
N LEU A 34 10.98 -4.74 -5.76
CA LEU A 34 10.78 -6.16 -5.50
C LEU A 34 12.05 -7.00 -5.73
N PRO A 35 12.83 -6.82 -6.82
CA PRO A 35 14.07 -7.59 -7.00
C PRO A 35 15.13 -7.30 -5.93
N LEU A 36 15.13 -6.09 -5.35
CA LEU A 36 16.06 -5.74 -4.28
C LEU A 36 15.65 -6.40 -2.96
N LEU A 37 14.35 -6.38 -2.65
CA LEU A 37 13.82 -7.05 -1.45
C LEU A 37 13.92 -8.58 -1.55
N ALA A 38 13.77 -9.15 -2.75
CA ALA A 38 13.80 -10.60 -2.96
C ALA A 38 15.19 -11.21 -2.80
N LYS A 39 16.25 -10.39 -2.84
CA LYS A 39 17.65 -10.83 -2.61
C LYS A 39 18.01 -10.89 -1.13
N ASP A 40 17.19 -10.31 -0.27
CA ASP A 40 17.41 -10.27 1.15
C ASP A 40 16.72 -11.47 1.80
N GLU A 41 17.53 -12.38 2.34
CA GLU A 41 17.08 -13.65 2.92
C GLU A 41 16.25 -13.45 4.18
N ASP A 42 16.20 -12.25 4.77
CA ASP A 42 15.34 -11.94 5.90
C ASP A 42 13.87 -11.78 5.49
N PHE A 43 13.55 -11.69 4.19
CA PHE A 43 12.18 -11.44 3.71
C PHE A 43 11.57 -12.63 2.95
N GLU A 44 10.36 -13.02 3.36
CA GLU A 44 9.47 -13.86 2.56
C GLU A 44 8.42 -12.96 1.89
N LEU A 45 8.52 -12.78 0.58
CA LEU A 45 7.68 -11.84 -0.16
C LEU A 45 6.47 -12.51 -0.80
N HIS A 46 5.28 -11.98 -0.52
CA HIS A 46 4.04 -12.35 -1.18
C HIS A 46 3.46 -11.16 -1.93
N LEU A 47 3.40 -11.23 -3.25
CA LEU A 47 2.90 -10.16 -4.11
C LEU A 47 1.44 -10.43 -4.53
N TYR A 48 0.53 -9.52 -4.19
CA TYR A 48 -0.87 -9.61 -4.60
C TYR A 48 -1.12 -8.74 -5.84
N LEU A 49 -1.52 -9.37 -6.94
CA LEU A 49 -1.81 -8.74 -8.22
C LEU A 49 -3.19 -9.13 -8.71
N HIS A 50 -3.93 -8.19 -9.30
CA HIS A 50 -5.09 -8.53 -10.11
C HIS A 50 -4.63 -9.17 -11.43
N LYS A 51 -5.39 -10.14 -11.98
CA LYS A 51 -5.02 -10.84 -13.22
C LYS A 51 -4.69 -9.91 -14.40
N ASP A 52 -5.48 -8.84 -14.56
CA ASP A 52 -5.27 -7.81 -15.60
C ASP A 52 -3.95 -7.01 -15.44
N GLN A 53 -3.23 -7.17 -14.33
CA GLN A 53 -1.95 -6.49 -14.08
C GLN A 53 -0.74 -7.37 -14.38
N LEU A 54 -0.92 -8.68 -14.60
CA LEU A 54 0.19 -9.63 -14.68
C LEU A 54 1.20 -9.23 -15.77
N GLU A 55 0.72 -8.86 -16.94
CA GLU A 55 1.55 -8.42 -18.06
C GLU A 55 2.35 -7.13 -17.78
N LEU A 56 1.84 -6.25 -16.91
CA LEU A 56 2.50 -4.97 -16.58
C LEU A 56 3.77 -5.17 -15.76
N PHE A 57 3.81 -6.24 -14.97
CA PHE A 57 4.94 -6.58 -14.11
C PHE A 57 6.03 -7.34 -14.88
N GLY A 58 5.69 -7.99 -16.00
CA GLY A 58 6.63 -8.74 -16.81
C GLY A 58 7.20 -9.94 -16.06
N VAL A 59 8.51 -10.16 -16.17
CA VAL A 59 9.20 -11.21 -15.40
C VAL A 59 9.29 -10.78 -13.93
N ILE A 60 8.74 -11.61 -13.05
CA ILE A 60 8.80 -11.44 -11.60
C ILE A 60 9.93 -12.32 -11.07
N GLU A 61 10.74 -11.77 -10.16
CA GLU A 61 11.89 -12.46 -9.54
C GLU A 61 11.47 -13.76 -8.83
N GLU A 62 12.30 -14.81 -8.90
CA GLU A 62 12.00 -16.12 -8.30
C GLU A 62 11.76 -16.06 -6.77
N GLY A 63 12.37 -15.09 -6.08
CA GLY A 63 12.16 -14.86 -4.64
C GLY A 63 10.83 -14.21 -4.25
N VAL A 64 9.92 -13.95 -5.21
CA VAL A 64 8.61 -13.33 -4.95
C VAL A 64 7.49 -14.32 -5.23
N GLN A 65 6.73 -14.69 -4.19
CA GLN A 65 5.54 -15.52 -4.34
C GLN A 65 4.37 -14.71 -4.88
N VAL A 66 3.96 -14.96 -6.12
CA VAL A 66 2.91 -14.20 -6.79
C VAL A 66 1.53 -14.83 -6.56
N HIS A 67 0.60 -14.02 -6.03
CA HIS A 67 -0.79 -14.39 -5.83
C HIS A 67 -1.65 -13.60 -6.82
N VAL A 68 -2.07 -14.27 -7.89
CA VAL A 68 -2.96 -13.69 -8.90
C VAL A 68 -4.39 -13.76 -8.41
N LEU A 69 -5.05 -12.60 -8.39
CA LEU A 69 -6.39 -12.41 -7.90
C LEU A 69 -7.35 -12.26 -9.08
N ASP A 70 -8.42 -13.05 -9.04
CA ASP A 70 -9.51 -12.99 -10.00
C ASP A 70 -10.78 -12.48 -9.31
N PHE A 71 -11.10 -11.21 -9.51
CA PHE A 71 -12.35 -10.59 -9.11
C PHE A 71 -12.72 -9.50 -10.12
N SER A 72 -13.89 -8.88 -9.98
CA SER A 72 -14.29 -7.82 -10.91
C SER A 72 -13.42 -6.57 -10.75
N ASN A 73 -12.82 -6.07 -11.83
CA ASN A 73 -11.87 -4.94 -11.83
C ASN A 73 -12.52 -3.53 -11.62
N GLY A 74 -13.70 -3.46 -10.99
CA GLY A 74 -14.36 -2.19 -10.65
C GLY A 74 -13.71 -1.52 -9.45
N PHE A 75 -13.77 -0.18 -9.36
CA PHE A 75 -13.22 0.57 -8.20
C PHE A 75 -13.80 0.09 -6.86
N LEU A 76 -15.13 -0.02 -6.76
CA LEU A 76 -15.80 -0.46 -5.54
C LEU A 76 -15.48 -1.93 -5.20
N ALA A 77 -15.51 -2.81 -6.19
CA ALA A 77 -15.16 -4.21 -5.99
C ALA A 77 -13.71 -4.36 -5.52
N THR A 78 -12.79 -3.59 -6.12
CA THR A 78 -11.38 -3.52 -5.71
C THR A 78 -11.25 -3.06 -4.26
N LEU A 79 -11.93 -1.98 -3.90
CA LEU A 79 -11.90 -1.44 -2.55
C LEU A 79 -12.48 -2.42 -1.53
N LEU A 80 -13.63 -3.03 -1.82
CA LEU A 80 -14.26 -4.02 -0.93
C LEU A 80 -13.37 -5.25 -0.77
N TRP A 81 -12.78 -5.74 -1.85
CA TRP A 81 -11.85 -6.87 -1.80
C TRP A 81 -10.64 -6.55 -0.93
N GLU A 82 -10.03 -5.38 -1.12
CA GLU A 82 -8.90 -4.91 -0.33
C GLU A 82 -9.25 -4.73 1.15
N GLN A 83 -10.43 -4.21 1.48
CA GLN A 83 -10.78 -3.95 2.88
C GLN A 83 -11.29 -5.20 3.61
N CYS A 84 -11.90 -6.16 2.91
CA CYS A 84 -12.53 -7.33 3.54
C CYS A 84 -11.75 -8.63 3.35
N VAL A 85 -11.28 -8.92 2.13
CA VAL A 85 -10.67 -10.21 1.80
C VAL A 85 -9.18 -10.21 2.10
N LEU A 86 -8.46 -9.16 1.70
CA LEU A 86 -7.02 -9.05 1.90
C LEU A 86 -6.62 -9.23 3.39
N PRO A 87 -7.27 -8.57 4.37
CA PRO A 87 -6.88 -8.72 5.77
C PRO A 87 -7.10 -10.12 6.33
N ILE A 88 -8.11 -10.84 5.83
CA ILE A 88 -8.40 -12.22 6.25
C ILE A 88 -7.31 -13.14 5.69
N ARG A 89 -6.99 -13.00 4.40
CA ARG A 89 -5.94 -13.81 3.76
C ARG A 89 -4.56 -13.54 4.37
N ALA A 90 -4.22 -12.28 4.60
CA ALA A 90 -2.95 -11.90 5.23
C ALA A 90 -2.77 -12.58 6.59
N ARG A 91 -3.81 -12.59 7.44
CA ARG A 91 -3.73 -13.27 8.75
C ARG A 91 -3.63 -14.78 8.62
N ARG A 92 -4.34 -15.39 7.67
CA ARG A 92 -4.27 -16.84 7.42
C ARG A 92 -2.89 -17.29 6.93
N MET A 93 -2.19 -16.42 6.22
CA MET A 93 -0.82 -16.65 5.74
C MET A 93 0.25 -16.29 6.78
N SER A 94 -0.15 -15.85 7.99
CA SER A 94 0.78 -15.40 9.02
C SER A 94 1.68 -14.24 8.54
N ILE A 95 1.11 -13.33 7.74
CA ILE A 95 1.81 -12.12 7.29
C ILE A 95 2.14 -11.23 8.48
N ASP A 96 3.42 -10.85 8.62
CA ASP A 96 3.90 -9.95 9.66
C ASP A 96 3.60 -8.48 9.30
N VAL A 97 3.76 -8.12 8.03
CA VAL A 97 3.67 -6.73 7.56
C VAL A 97 3.04 -6.64 6.16
N THR A 98 2.17 -5.65 5.98
CA THR A 98 1.50 -5.40 4.70
C THR A 98 1.99 -4.09 4.08
N LEU A 99 2.75 -4.16 3.00
CA LEU A 99 3.19 -3.00 2.23
C LEU A 99 2.14 -2.65 1.17
N SER A 100 1.57 -1.45 1.26
CA SER A 100 0.66 -0.87 0.27
C SER A 100 1.29 0.35 -0.37
N PRO A 101 1.89 0.24 -1.58
CA PRO A 101 2.48 1.35 -2.31
C PRO A 101 1.37 2.23 -2.91
N ALA A 102 0.52 2.79 -2.06
CA ALA A 102 -0.59 3.67 -2.38
C ALA A 102 -0.87 4.60 -1.19
N ASN A 103 -1.62 5.69 -1.45
CA ASN A 103 -1.95 6.69 -0.43
C ASN A 103 -2.80 6.13 0.72
N TYR A 104 -3.52 5.05 0.45
CA TYR A 104 -4.30 4.31 1.44
C TYR A 104 -3.98 2.82 1.30
N GLY A 105 -4.44 2.04 2.27
CA GLY A 105 -4.29 0.60 2.25
C GLY A 105 -5.40 -0.09 3.05
N PRO A 106 -5.33 -1.42 3.17
CA PRO A 106 -6.26 -2.21 3.96
C PRO A 106 -6.16 -1.82 5.45
N LEU A 107 -7.26 -1.33 6.01
CA LEU A 107 -7.28 -0.77 7.38
C LEU A 107 -7.08 -1.82 8.46
N LEU A 108 -7.39 -3.09 8.16
CA LEU A 108 -7.34 -4.19 9.09
C LEU A 108 -6.22 -5.20 8.77
N ALA A 109 -5.35 -4.93 7.81
CA ALA A 109 -4.25 -5.83 7.52
C ALA A 109 -3.15 -5.78 8.60
N PRO A 110 -2.34 -6.83 8.75
CA PRO A 110 -1.21 -6.85 9.67
C PRO A 110 -0.21 -5.72 9.37
N ARG A 111 0.12 -4.93 10.40
CA ARG A 111 1.14 -3.85 10.41
C ARG A 111 1.24 -3.10 9.09
N THR A 112 0.14 -2.53 8.61
CA THR A 112 0.11 -1.89 7.28
C THR A 112 1.12 -0.75 7.18
N ILE A 113 1.93 -0.76 6.13
CA ILE A 113 2.80 0.34 5.71
C ILE A 113 2.22 0.92 4.42
N ILE A 114 1.87 2.20 4.43
CA ILE A 114 1.35 2.90 3.25
C ILE A 114 2.40 3.82 2.64
N MET A 115 2.24 4.21 1.37
CA MET A 115 3.17 5.10 0.68
C MET A 115 2.45 6.34 0.15
N LEU A 116 2.74 7.47 0.77
CA LEU A 116 2.17 8.76 0.43
C LEU A 116 2.83 9.32 -0.84
N ARG A 117 2.06 9.36 -1.92
CA ARG A 117 2.41 9.81 -3.26
C ARG A 117 1.51 10.95 -3.72
N ASN A 118 2.00 11.74 -4.67
CA ASN A 118 1.55 13.10 -4.97
C ASN A 118 0.14 13.29 -5.57
N SER A 119 -0.74 12.29 -5.59
CA SER A 119 -1.94 12.31 -6.44
C SER A 119 -3.16 13.08 -5.89
N LEU A 120 -3.23 13.37 -4.58
CA LEU A 120 -4.41 14.05 -4.00
C LEU A 120 -4.45 15.56 -4.28
N ALA A 121 -3.37 16.16 -4.78
CA ALA A 121 -3.36 17.58 -5.16
C ALA A 121 -4.26 17.89 -6.36
N VAL A 122 -4.59 16.88 -7.19
CA VAL A 122 -5.46 17.02 -8.37
C VAL A 122 -6.94 17.21 -7.97
N ALA A 123 -7.33 16.79 -6.77
CA ALA A 123 -8.69 16.95 -6.25
C ALA A 123 -9.16 18.42 -6.21
N LYS A 124 -8.21 19.37 -6.04
CA LYS A 124 -8.53 20.80 -5.91
C LYS A 124 -8.99 21.47 -7.21
N ARG A 125 -8.87 20.81 -8.37
CA ARG A 125 -9.21 21.39 -9.69
C ARG A 125 -10.48 20.80 -10.33
N GLU A 126 -11.18 19.87 -9.68
CA GLU A 126 -12.27 19.12 -10.30
C GLU A 126 -13.66 19.68 -9.94
N THR A 127 -14.45 20.03 -10.96
CA THR A 127 -15.74 20.74 -10.82
C THR A 127 -16.96 19.80 -10.81
N ARG A 128 -16.81 18.54 -11.24
CA ARG A 128 -17.91 17.57 -11.35
C ARG A 128 -18.29 16.96 -9.99
N LEU A 129 -19.57 17.02 -9.61
CA LEU A 129 -20.12 16.53 -8.33
C LEU A 129 -19.74 15.08 -8.00
N PHE A 130 -19.94 14.13 -8.93
CA PHE A 130 -19.59 12.72 -8.70
C PHE A 130 -18.09 12.51 -8.47
N LYS A 131 -17.24 13.28 -9.17
CA LYS A 131 -15.80 13.21 -8.97
C LYS A 131 -15.37 13.84 -7.64
N ARG A 132 -16.08 14.88 -7.15
CA ARG A 132 -15.85 15.42 -5.81
C ARG A 132 -16.13 14.38 -4.74
N LEU A 133 -17.24 13.65 -4.84
CA LEU A 133 -17.55 12.56 -3.89
C LEU A 133 -16.48 11.47 -3.91
N TYR A 134 -15.99 11.10 -5.09
CA TYR A 134 -14.87 10.19 -5.25
C TYR A 134 -13.60 10.68 -4.54
N TRP A 135 -13.20 11.95 -4.76
CA TRP A 135 -12.05 12.53 -4.10
C TRP A 135 -12.21 12.68 -2.59
N MET A 136 -13.43 12.96 -2.11
CA MET A 136 -13.76 12.96 -0.68
C MET A 136 -13.58 11.56 -0.08
N GLY A 137 -14.08 10.52 -0.76
CA GLY A 137 -13.90 9.12 -0.34
C GLY A 137 -12.42 8.73 -0.27
N LEU A 138 -11.62 9.06 -1.29
CA LEU A 138 -10.17 8.82 -1.28
C LEU A 138 -9.45 9.56 -0.15
N THR A 139 -9.85 10.81 0.09
CA THR A 139 -9.29 11.64 1.16
C THR A 139 -9.59 11.01 2.52
N LEU A 140 -10.84 10.61 2.74
CA LEU A 140 -11.26 9.93 3.97
C LEU A 140 -10.50 8.62 4.17
N MET A 141 -10.38 7.79 3.13
CA MET A 141 -9.62 6.53 3.20
C MET A 141 -8.14 6.78 3.51
N THR A 142 -7.54 7.81 2.93
CA THR A 142 -6.15 8.18 3.22
C THR A 142 -5.98 8.57 4.70
N ILE A 143 -6.90 9.38 5.24
CA ILE A 143 -6.89 9.78 6.66
C ILE A 143 -7.05 8.55 7.56
N LEU A 144 -8.03 7.68 7.27
CA LEU A 144 -8.25 6.45 8.04
C LEU A 144 -7.03 5.53 8.01
N SER A 145 -6.41 5.36 6.83
CA SER A 145 -5.19 4.58 6.69
C SER A 145 -4.02 5.20 7.46
N LEU A 146 -3.86 6.53 7.47
CA LEU A 146 -2.81 7.19 8.27
C LEU A 146 -2.98 6.98 9.77
N ILE A 147 -4.23 6.94 10.25
CA ILE A 147 -4.54 6.65 11.65
C ILE A 147 -4.21 5.19 11.96
N LYS A 148 -4.62 4.26 11.10
CA LYS A 148 -4.54 2.81 11.34
C LYS A 148 -3.21 2.14 10.97
N CYS A 149 -2.44 2.70 10.04
CA CYS A 149 -1.20 2.09 9.59
C CYS A 149 -0.16 2.03 10.72
N GLU A 150 0.79 1.11 10.60
CA GLU A 150 1.98 1.08 11.46
C GLU A 150 2.88 2.28 11.11
N ARG A 151 3.15 2.45 9.81
CA ARG A 151 3.92 3.57 9.25
C ARG A 151 3.38 4.03 7.91
N ALA A 152 3.72 5.26 7.54
CA ALA A 152 3.52 5.76 6.19
C ALA A 152 4.84 6.30 5.64
N ILE A 153 5.22 5.96 4.42
CA ILE A 153 6.46 6.46 3.81
C ILE A 153 6.07 7.57 2.84
N ALA A 154 6.65 8.75 3.01
CA ALA A 154 6.46 9.85 2.06
C ALA A 154 7.63 9.90 1.08
N VAL A 155 7.32 9.98 -0.22
CA VAL A 155 8.34 10.13 -1.29
C VAL A 155 8.94 11.53 -1.37
N SER A 156 8.37 12.49 -0.64
CA SER A 156 8.88 13.85 -0.58
C SER A 156 8.35 14.58 0.65
N THR A 157 9.03 15.66 1.03
CA THR A 157 8.57 16.59 2.07
C THR A 157 7.23 17.23 1.68
N TYR A 158 7.02 17.52 0.40
CA TYR A 158 5.75 18.01 -0.13
C TYR A 158 4.62 17.01 0.08
N ALA A 159 4.82 15.74 -0.29
CA ALA A 159 3.83 14.69 -0.10
C ALA A 159 3.46 14.55 1.38
N ARG A 160 4.45 14.54 2.29
CA ARG A 160 4.20 14.52 3.74
C ARG A 160 3.34 15.71 4.17
N LYS A 161 3.69 16.93 3.78
CA LYS A 161 2.98 18.13 4.21
C LYS A 161 1.54 18.17 3.73
N VAL A 162 1.29 17.81 2.47
CA VAL A 162 -0.05 17.83 1.87
C VAL A 162 -0.92 16.70 2.41
N LEU A 163 -0.36 15.51 2.57
CA LEU A 163 -1.11 14.29 2.88
C LEU A 163 -1.24 14.01 4.38
N THR A 164 -0.56 14.76 5.25
CA THR A 164 -0.79 14.72 6.70
C THR A 164 -1.87 15.69 7.16
N PHE A 165 -2.53 16.41 6.24
CA PHE A 165 -3.69 17.27 6.52
C PHE A 165 -3.47 18.25 7.70
N GLY A 166 -2.27 18.83 7.82
CA GLY A 166 -1.92 19.76 8.90
C GLY A 166 -1.48 19.09 10.22
N MET A 167 -1.51 17.76 10.30
CA MET A 167 -1.07 16.98 11.48
C MET A 167 0.42 16.60 11.44
N GLU A 168 1.23 17.26 10.59
CA GLU A 168 2.64 16.92 10.36
C GLU A 168 3.44 16.79 11.67
N LYS A 169 3.28 17.72 12.62
CA LYS A 169 4.01 17.70 13.89
C LYS A 169 3.71 16.46 14.73
N LYS A 170 2.46 15.97 14.71
CA LYS A 170 2.04 14.76 15.45
C LYS A 170 2.42 13.47 14.74
N LEU A 171 2.52 13.50 13.41
CA LEU A 171 2.77 12.34 12.57
C LEU A 171 4.23 12.21 12.11
N LYS A 172 5.12 13.13 12.50
CA LYS A 172 6.51 13.20 12.00
C LYS A 172 7.30 11.89 12.17
N LEU A 173 7.13 11.20 13.30
CA LEU A 173 7.80 9.91 13.57
C LEU A 173 7.15 8.74 12.82
N LYS A 174 5.85 8.86 12.51
CA LYS A 174 5.07 7.85 11.78
C LYS A 174 5.23 7.96 10.27
N VAL A 175 5.64 9.15 9.79
CA VAL A 175 5.77 9.49 8.37
C VAL A 175 7.20 9.91 7.98
N PRO A 176 8.17 8.97 7.93
CA PRO A 176 9.49 9.26 7.40
C PRO A 176 9.42 9.68 5.93
N VAL A 177 10.37 10.53 5.52
CA VAL A 177 10.58 10.92 4.12
C VAL A 177 11.78 10.15 3.61
N VAL A 178 11.64 9.51 2.46
CA VAL A 178 12.72 8.79 1.77
C VAL A 178 13.07 9.56 0.49
N TYR A 179 14.38 9.68 0.22
CA TYR A 179 14.96 10.39 -0.93
C TYR A 179 15.46 9.41 -1.97
#